data_AF-A0A933QGM0-F1
#
_entry.id   AF-A0A933QGM0-F1
#
_cell.length_a   1.000
_cell.length_b   1.000
_cell.length_c   1.000
_cell.angle_alpha   90.00
_cell.angle_beta   90.00
_cell.angle_gamma   90.00
#
_symmetry.space_group_name_H-M   'P 1'
#
loop_
_entity.id
_entity.type
_entity.pdbx_description
1 polymer ?
#
loop_
_entity_poly.entity_id
_entity_poly.type
_entity_poly.pdbx_seq_one_letter_code
_entity_poly.pdbx_strand_id
1 'polypeptide(L)'
;MKPRMQSSFLVLALAGVLSFALPQTGEAAKPGQRLPNGTIPQYRGLYSGRGSVDPAVDTATGRRLTVRQLSQRAIFDWDSFNIAAGSEVHFDQPSATAEALNRIFDADPSIIQGMLTATGRVYLVNQNGILFDRGSQVNVRGLIASSLAIPESAFAAGIGTSTNFALTADWDAHAEPRGIDVVLMNEDGTPVLDLEGREWRNQVQNYGTLRADGGLIMLIAPRVENRGVITANNGQVILAAGARAYLRQYKTIDEKDVSMRGLVVKVEAGSAPLDVSGLVANAGKITTHRGNTTMVGLAVNQEGVIRAGGAVNQNGSIWLLAGQTLTLGTGSVTETPVAKLKPKDEAEIAAITERDDAPLIDDGQTMVEEQDYTPYRSKILLGGQRVHIQGSVLNPGGVIQIGGDARSEEPLKTPDRVLLDAGSRVSVAGTISDVAYEKNFYSFDVSTNDLRDTPFQKGGYLHRKRMTVDLRKGNPALFDISGLRGLVERSVAEKTAVGGELLIKSDELISQAGSVID
;
A
#
# COMPACT_ATOMS: atom_id res chain seq x y z
N MET A 1 -64.16 -39.08 -15.95
CA MET A 1 -63.80 -40.37 -16.57
C MET A 1 -62.28 -40.57 -16.44
N LYS A 2 -61.83 -41.80 -16.13
CA LYS A 2 -60.45 -42.31 -15.86
C LYS A 2 -59.36 -41.90 -16.90
N PRO A 3 -58.03 -42.14 -16.69
CA PRO A 3 -57.32 -42.76 -15.54
C PRO A 3 -56.01 -42.06 -15.04
N ARG A 4 -55.44 -42.66 -13.98
CA ARG A 4 -54.10 -42.54 -13.37
C ARG A 4 -52.98 -43.28 -14.15
N MET A 5 -51.73 -43.02 -13.71
CA MET A 5 -50.44 -43.76 -13.83
C MET A 5 -49.41 -43.01 -14.70
N GLN A 6 -48.14 -42.83 -14.36
CA GLN A 6 -47.27 -43.49 -13.38
C GLN A 6 -46.05 -42.61 -13.03
N SER A 7 -45.51 -42.87 -11.84
CA SER A 7 -44.23 -42.43 -11.25
C SER A 7 -42.99 -42.69 -12.10
N SER A 8 -41.96 -41.82 -11.99
CA SER A 8 -40.55 -42.24 -12.00
C SER A 8 -39.66 -41.17 -11.37
N PHE A 9 -39.08 -41.53 -10.21
CA PHE A 9 -37.88 -40.94 -9.65
C PHE A 9 -36.70 -41.22 -10.60
N LEU A 10 -35.96 -40.20 -10.99
CA LEU A 10 -34.59 -40.38 -11.46
C LEU A 10 -33.70 -39.39 -10.70
N VAL A 11 -33.06 -39.92 -9.66
CA VAL A 11 -31.86 -39.35 -9.06
C VAL A 11 -30.74 -39.55 -10.08
N LEU A 12 -30.25 -38.47 -10.67
CA LEU A 12 -28.99 -38.50 -11.41
C LEU A 12 -28.02 -37.53 -10.74
N ALA A 13 -27.09 -38.10 -9.98
CA ALA A 13 -25.89 -37.43 -9.54
C ALA A 13 -25.05 -37.11 -10.78
N LEU A 14 -24.84 -35.83 -11.07
CA LEU A 14 -23.79 -35.39 -11.97
C LEU A 14 -22.93 -34.37 -11.22
N ALA A 15 -21.77 -34.84 -10.78
CA ALA A 15 -20.64 -34.01 -10.41
C ALA A 15 -20.18 -33.26 -11.67
N GLY A 16 -20.64 -32.02 -11.83
CA GLY A 16 -20.19 -31.09 -12.86
C GLY A 16 -19.26 -30.07 -12.24
N VAL A 17 -17.96 -30.35 -12.29
CA VAL A 17 -16.92 -29.34 -12.09
C VAL A 17 -17.06 -28.32 -13.22
N LEU A 18 -17.57 -27.12 -12.93
CA LEU A 18 -17.48 -25.99 -13.86
C LEU A 18 -16.02 -25.52 -13.89
N SER A 19 -15.21 -26.17 -14.73
CA SER A 19 -13.94 -25.59 -15.18
C SER A 19 -14.27 -24.46 -16.15
N PHE A 20 -14.22 -23.22 -15.66
CA PHE A 20 -14.14 -22.05 -16.54
C PHE A 20 -12.77 -22.10 -17.24
N ALA A 21 -12.78 -22.44 -18.52
CA ALA A 21 -11.62 -22.32 -19.38
C ALA A 21 -11.30 -20.83 -19.57
N LEU A 22 -10.13 -20.41 -19.09
CA LEU A 22 -9.53 -19.11 -19.41
C LEU A 22 -9.22 -19.06 -20.92
N PRO A 23 -9.64 -18.02 -21.65
CA PRO A 23 -9.05 -17.76 -22.96
C PRO A 23 -7.64 -17.20 -22.74
N GLN A 24 -6.62 -18.00 -22.99
CA GLN A 24 -5.28 -17.51 -23.30
C GLN A 24 -5.13 -17.38 -24.82
N THR A 25 -5.10 -16.14 -25.31
CA THR A 25 -4.24 -15.72 -26.42
C THR A 25 -4.02 -14.22 -26.29
N GLY A 26 -2.76 -13.81 -26.26
CA GLY A 26 -2.36 -12.42 -26.13
C GLY A 26 -2.89 -11.56 -27.28
N GLU A 27 -3.64 -10.53 -26.90
CA GLU A 27 -3.78 -9.31 -27.68
C GLU A 27 -3.30 -8.18 -26.77
N ALA A 28 -2.28 -7.45 -27.21
CA ALA A 28 -1.85 -6.23 -26.53
C ALA A 28 -3.04 -5.27 -26.47
N ALA A 29 -3.53 -4.99 -25.27
CA ALA A 29 -4.73 -4.18 -25.04
C ALA A 29 -4.57 -2.77 -25.62
N LYS A 30 -5.52 -2.34 -26.47
CA LYS A 30 -5.64 -0.97 -26.99
C LYS A 30 -6.01 0.02 -25.86
N PRO A 31 -5.32 1.17 -25.68
CA PRO A 31 -5.81 2.33 -24.89
C PRO A 31 -6.83 3.12 -25.75
N GLY A 32 -7.91 3.70 -25.22
CA GLY A 32 -7.96 4.85 -24.31
C GLY A 32 -8.42 6.11 -25.10
N GLN A 33 -9.42 6.86 -24.62
CA GLN A 33 -9.89 8.09 -25.28
C GLN A 33 -8.75 9.11 -25.35
N ARG A 34 -8.25 9.39 -26.56
CA ARG A 34 -7.14 10.33 -26.74
C ARG A 34 -7.64 11.74 -26.55
N LEU A 35 -7.14 12.43 -25.52
CA LEU A 35 -7.44 13.86 -25.35
C LEU A 35 -6.82 14.65 -26.52
N PRO A 36 -7.48 15.74 -26.97
CA PRO A 36 -6.87 16.69 -27.90
C PRO A 36 -5.49 17.15 -27.41
N ASN A 37 -4.56 17.37 -28.33
CA ASN A 37 -3.22 17.81 -27.94
C ASN A 37 -3.29 19.17 -27.22
N GLY A 38 -2.55 19.31 -26.12
CA GLY A 38 -2.55 20.52 -25.32
C GLY A 38 -3.77 20.67 -24.39
N THR A 39 -4.66 19.68 -24.26
CA THR A 39 -5.72 19.74 -23.24
C THR A 39 -5.10 19.86 -21.85
N ILE A 40 -5.62 20.83 -21.10
CA ILE A 40 -5.24 21.18 -19.72
C ILE A 40 -6.52 21.50 -18.92
N PRO A 41 -6.45 21.50 -17.58
CA PRO A 41 -7.59 21.82 -16.73
C PRO A 41 -8.24 23.18 -17.03
N GLN A 42 -9.55 23.24 -16.95
CA GLN A 42 -10.35 24.46 -17.11
C GLN A 42 -10.66 25.06 -15.74
N TYR A 43 -9.98 26.17 -15.42
CA TYR A 43 -10.04 26.79 -14.12
C TYR A 43 -11.34 27.58 -13.92
N ARG A 44 -12.09 27.25 -12.86
CA ARG A 44 -13.34 27.92 -12.51
C ARG A 44 -13.13 29.04 -11.50
N GLY A 45 -12.30 28.81 -10.49
CA GLY A 45 -12.00 29.82 -9.48
C GLY A 45 -11.32 29.29 -8.22
N LEU A 46 -10.85 30.22 -7.39
CA LEU A 46 -10.32 29.92 -6.06
C LEU A 46 -11.46 30.04 -5.07
N TYR A 47 -11.84 28.94 -4.44
CA TYR A 47 -12.90 28.93 -3.44
C TYR A 47 -12.40 29.38 -2.06
N SER A 48 -11.22 28.89 -1.65
CA SER A 48 -10.64 29.20 -0.33
C SER A 48 -9.12 29.18 -0.37
N GLY A 49 -8.48 29.95 0.52
CA GLY A 49 -7.03 30.12 0.60
C GLY A 49 -6.52 31.32 -0.22
N ARG A 50 -5.23 31.28 -0.58
CA ARG A 50 -4.57 32.30 -1.40
C ARG A 50 -3.79 31.62 -2.51
N GLY A 51 -3.99 32.06 -3.74
CA GLY A 51 -3.31 31.54 -4.91
C GLY A 51 -3.89 32.11 -6.21
N SER A 52 -3.29 31.72 -7.32
CA SER A 52 -3.72 32.04 -8.68
C SER A 52 -3.35 30.90 -9.62
N VAL A 53 -4.03 30.83 -10.75
CA VAL A 53 -3.64 29.95 -11.85
C VAL A 53 -3.06 30.82 -12.95
N ASP A 54 -1.81 30.57 -13.32
CA ASP A 54 -1.16 31.30 -14.41
C ASP A 54 -1.76 30.89 -15.76
N PRO A 55 -1.78 31.78 -16.77
CA PRO A 55 -2.12 31.39 -18.13
C PRO A 55 -1.23 30.26 -18.60
N ALA A 56 -1.82 29.25 -19.23
CA ALA A 56 -1.06 28.12 -19.74
C ALA A 56 -0.13 28.51 -20.89
N VAL A 57 1.08 27.99 -20.84
CA VAL A 57 2.16 28.27 -21.80
C VAL A 57 2.34 27.08 -22.72
N ASP A 58 2.47 27.32 -24.02
CA ASP A 58 2.75 26.26 -24.99
C ASP A 58 4.19 25.76 -24.83
N THR A 59 4.36 24.43 -24.91
CA THR A 59 5.66 23.76 -24.87
C THR A 59 5.91 23.04 -26.19
N ALA A 60 7.11 22.47 -26.36
CA ALA A 60 7.44 21.71 -27.57
C ALA A 60 6.53 20.49 -27.81
N THR A 61 5.93 19.94 -26.75
CA THR A 61 5.18 18.67 -26.77
C THR A 61 3.71 18.80 -26.35
N GLY A 62 3.29 19.96 -25.85
CA GLY A 62 1.94 20.16 -25.30
C GLY A 62 1.80 21.54 -24.67
N ARG A 63 1.12 21.62 -23.52
CA ARG A 63 0.95 22.88 -22.76
C ARG A 63 1.31 22.69 -21.29
N ARG A 64 1.80 23.74 -20.65
CA ARG A 64 2.10 23.76 -19.22
C ARG A 64 1.18 24.74 -18.49
N LEU A 65 0.48 24.26 -17.47
CA LEU A 65 -0.34 25.06 -16.56
C LEU A 65 0.36 25.12 -15.20
N THR A 66 0.54 26.32 -14.65
CA THR A 66 1.11 26.51 -13.31
C THR A 66 0.05 27.03 -12.35
N VAL A 67 -0.19 26.30 -11.26
CA VAL A 67 -1.06 26.72 -10.17
C VAL A 67 -0.17 27.24 -9.03
N ARG A 68 -0.20 28.56 -8.81
CA ARG A 68 0.52 29.21 -7.71
C ARG A 68 -0.34 29.24 -6.46
N GLN A 69 0.05 28.51 -5.44
CA GLN A 69 -0.56 28.52 -4.13
C GLN A 69 0.34 29.29 -3.15
N LEU A 70 -0.24 30.22 -2.39
CA LEU A 70 0.46 31.08 -1.42
C LEU A 70 0.09 30.77 0.03
N SER A 71 -1.03 30.07 0.27
CA SER A 71 -1.46 29.63 1.60
C SER A 71 -1.10 28.17 1.85
N GLN A 72 -1.02 27.79 3.12
CA GLN A 72 -0.74 26.39 3.50
C GLN A 72 -1.84 25.42 3.02
N ARG A 73 -3.08 25.88 2.94
CA ARG A 73 -4.22 25.16 2.36
C ARG A 73 -4.95 26.05 1.37
N ALA A 74 -5.33 25.50 0.23
CA ALA A 74 -6.16 26.18 -0.76
C ALA A 74 -7.13 25.20 -1.43
N ILE A 75 -8.31 25.69 -1.80
CA ILE A 75 -9.34 24.94 -2.53
C ILE A 75 -9.54 25.61 -3.88
N PHE A 76 -9.26 24.88 -4.95
CA PHE A 76 -9.42 25.30 -6.34
C PHE A 76 -10.60 24.55 -6.96
N ASP A 77 -11.50 25.30 -7.59
CA ASP A 77 -12.61 24.75 -8.36
C ASP A 77 -12.25 24.73 -9.84
N TRP A 78 -12.61 23.62 -10.49
CA TRP A 78 -12.33 23.35 -11.89
C TRP A 78 -13.62 22.97 -12.60
N ASP A 79 -13.86 23.53 -13.77
CA ASP A 79 -14.94 23.07 -14.65
C ASP A 79 -14.59 21.71 -15.26
N SER A 80 -13.31 21.48 -15.56
CA SER A 80 -12.76 20.18 -15.90
C SER A 80 -11.30 20.07 -15.50
N PHE A 81 -10.83 18.86 -15.24
CA PHE A 81 -9.42 18.61 -14.91
C PHE A 81 -8.92 17.41 -15.71
N ASN A 82 -8.40 17.73 -16.89
CA ASN A 82 -7.85 16.78 -17.85
C ASN A 82 -6.43 17.22 -18.23
N ILE A 83 -5.51 16.28 -18.41
CA ILE A 83 -4.13 16.58 -18.80
C ILE A 83 -3.77 15.69 -19.98
N ALA A 84 -3.69 16.25 -21.19
CA ALA A 84 -3.31 15.48 -22.38
C ALA A 84 -1.85 14.98 -22.31
N ALA A 85 -1.55 13.95 -23.08
CA ALA A 85 -0.18 13.49 -23.28
C ALA A 85 0.71 14.64 -23.77
N GLY A 86 1.92 14.77 -23.19
CA GLY A 86 2.86 15.84 -23.51
C GLY A 86 2.59 17.19 -22.82
N SER A 87 1.44 17.34 -22.14
CA SER A 87 1.12 18.49 -21.29
C SER A 87 1.51 18.27 -19.83
N GLU A 88 1.66 19.36 -19.08
CA GLU A 88 2.04 19.37 -17.67
C GLU A 88 1.14 20.31 -16.85
N VAL A 89 0.76 19.86 -15.64
CA VAL A 89 0.23 20.74 -14.60
C VAL A 89 1.20 20.74 -13.42
N HIS A 90 1.65 21.92 -13.00
CA HIS A 90 2.56 22.09 -11.88
C HIS A 90 1.91 22.92 -10.77
N PHE A 91 1.86 22.38 -9.55
CA PHE A 91 1.44 23.09 -8.34
C PHE A 91 2.68 23.65 -7.62
N ASP A 92 2.86 24.97 -7.71
CA ASP A 92 3.85 25.72 -6.95
C ASP A 92 3.24 26.11 -5.59
N GLN A 93 3.65 25.42 -4.54
CA GLN A 93 3.08 25.52 -3.19
C GLN A 93 4.14 26.00 -2.19
N PRO A 94 3.76 26.69 -1.09
CA PRO A 94 4.72 27.35 -0.20
C PRO A 94 5.60 26.38 0.60
N SER A 95 5.23 25.11 0.71
CA SER A 95 5.99 24.09 1.41
C SER A 95 5.61 22.69 0.94
N ALA A 96 6.45 21.69 1.28
CA ALA A 96 6.15 20.29 1.03
C ALA A 96 4.91 19.77 1.79
N THR A 97 4.50 20.45 2.87
CA THR A 97 3.32 20.07 3.66
C THR A 97 2.07 20.86 3.26
N ALA A 98 2.16 21.78 2.30
CA ALA A 98 1.02 22.52 1.81
C ALA A 98 0.06 21.60 1.03
N GLU A 99 -1.24 21.91 1.09
CA GLU A 99 -2.31 21.06 0.58
C GLU A 99 -3.18 21.85 -0.41
N ALA A 100 -3.33 21.31 -1.62
CA ALA A 100 -4.24 21.82 -2.65
C ALA A 100 -5.41 20.86 -2.83
N LEU A 101 -6.62 21.28 -2.49
CA LEU A 101 -7.84 20.53 -2.82
C LEU A 101 -8.40 21.02 -4.14
N ASN A 102 -8.52 20.14 -5.12
CA ASN A 102 -9.06 20.42 -6.44
C ASN A 102 -10.42 19.74 -6.55
N ARG A 103 -11.48 20.54 -6.64
CA ARG A 103 -12.86 20.07 -6.80
C ARG A 103 -13.27 20.24 -8.24
N ILE A 104 -13.71 19.15 -8.86
CA ILE A 104 -13.95 19.08 -10.30
C ILE A 104 -15.44 18.94 -10.52
N PHE A 105 -16.02 19.91 -11.22
CA PHE A 105 -17.46 20.03 -11.50
C PHE A 105 -17.79 19.59 -12.93
N ASP A 106 -16.92 18.80 -13.53
CA ASP A 106 -17.13 18.20 -14.84
C ASP A 106 -18.22 17.14 -14.74
N ALA A 107 -19.01 16.99 -15.79
CA ALA A 107 -19.91 15.84 -15.94
C ALA A 107 -19.12 14.56 -16.27
N ASP A 108 -17.89 14.74 -16.77
CA ASP A 108 -17.01 13.68 -17.22
C ASP A 108 -15.94 13.31 -16.18
N PRO A 109 -15.42 12.07 -16.19
CA PRO A 109 -14.29 11.67 -15.36
C PRO A 109 -13.02 12.40 -15.79
N SER A 110 -12.14 12.64 -14.84
CA SER A 110 -10.84 13.25 -15.10
C SER A 110 -9.90 12.26 -15.79
N ILE A 111 -9.42 12.61 -16.99
CA ILE A 111 -8.46 11.83 -17.76
C ILE A 111 -7.08 12.50 -17.68
N ILE A 112 -6.12 11.79 -17.09
CA ILE A 112 -4.73 12.23 -16.91
C ILE A 112 -3.84 11.34 -17.78
N GLN A 113 -3.33 11.90 -18.88
CA GLN A 113 -2.39 11.28 -19.82
C GLN A 113 -0.99 11.93 -19.76
N GLY A 114 -0.91 13.19 -19.30
CA GLY A 114 0.33 13.94 -19.18
C GLY A 114 0.95 13.89 -17.78
N MET A 115 1.64 14.97 -17.42
CA MET A 115 2.41 15.07 -16.19
C MET A 115 1.70 15.96 -15.15
N LEU A 116 1.64 15.50 -13.90
CA LEU A 116 1.17 16.27 -12.75
C LEU A 116 2.29 16.33 -11.70
N THR A 117 2.79 17.53 -11.41
CA THR A 117 3.85 17.76 -10.42
C THR A 117 3.43 18.73 -9.34
N ALA A 118 3.99 18.59 -8.14
CA ALA A 118 3.72 19.52 -7.04
C ALA A 118 4.87 19.62 -6.04
N THR A 119 5.06 20.81 -5.46
CA THR A 119 5.97 21.01 -4.32
C THR A 119 5.46 20.26 -3.07
N GLY A 120 4.15 20.26 -2.85
CA GLY A 120 3.46 19.67 -1.71
C GLY A 120 2.40 18.64 -2.11
N ARG A 121 1.26 18.64 -1.43
CA ARG A 121 0.20 17.64 -1.55
C ARG A 121 -0.93 18.13 -2.46
N VAL A 122 -1.43 17.23 -3.30
CA VAL A 122 -2.52 17.49 -4.25
C VAL A 122 -3.65 16.50 -4.01
N TYR A 123 -4.85 17.01 -3.79
CA TYR A 123 -6.08 16.23 -3.65
C TYR A 123 -6.96 16.52 -4.88
N LEU A 124 -7.35 15.48 -5.61
CA LEU A 124 -8.23 15.53 -6.77
C LEU A 124 -9.56 14.87 -6.40
N VAL A 125 -10.66 15.62 -6.51
CA VAL A 125 -12.01 15.13 -6.23
C VAL A 125 -12.89 15.31 -7.45
N ASN A 126 -13.23 14.20 -8.11
CA ASN A 126 -14.18 14.16 -9.22
C ASN A 126 -15.15 13.01 -9.01
N GLN A 127 -16.43 13.34 -8.73
CA GLN A 127 -17.46 12.35 -8.46
C GLN A 127 -17.68 11.38 -9.65
N ASN A 128 -17.45 11.83 -10.88
CA ASN A 128 -17.63 11.00 -12.06
C ASN A 128 -16.49 9.98 -12.26
N GLY A 129 -15.36 10.15 -11.58
CA GLY A 129 -14.22 9.23 -11.60
C GLY A 129 -12.92 9.89 -12.03
N ILE A 130 -11.82 9.14 -11.88
CA ILE A 130 -10.47 9.60 -12.22
C ILE A 130 -9.72 8.46 -12.90
N LEU A 131 -9.17 8.73 -14.07
CA LEU A 131 -8.33 7.85 -14.86
C LEU A 131 -6.92 8.43 -14.97
N PHE A 132 -5.93 7.75 -14.40
CA PHE A 132 -4.52 7.95 -14.75
C PHE A 132 -4.17 6.97 -15.87
N ASP A 133 -4.17 7.45 -17.11
CA ASP A 133 -3.98 6.61 -18.30
C ASP A 133 -2.49 6.25 -18.49
N ARG A 134 -2.22 5.33 -19.43
CA ARG A 134 -0.87 4.88 -19.75
C ARG A 134 0.03 6.03 -20.16
N GLY A 135 1.24 6.08 -19.60
CA GLY A 135 2.21 7.13 -19.86
C GLY A 135 2.05 8.38 -18.98
N SER A 136 0.95 8.49 -18.23
CA SER A 136 0.81 9.56 -17.23
C SER A 136 1.83 9.42 -16.11
N GLN A 137 2.33 10.57 -15.65
CA GLN A 137 3.33 10.64 -14.57
C GLN A 137 2.86 11.64 -13.52
N VAL A 138 2.58 11.15 -12.32
CA VAL A 138 2.21 11.97 -11.18
C VAL A 138 3.36 11.92 -10.17
N ASN A 139 3.97 13.07 -9.89
CA ASN A 139 5.06 13.21 -8.93
C ASN A 139 4.79 14.35 -7.96
N VAL A 140 4.33 14.01 -6.75
CA VAL A 140 3.87 14.96 -5.74
C VAL A 140 4.41 14.60 -4.36
N ARG A 141 4.24 15.44 -3.34
CA ARG A 141 4.56 15.03 -1.96
C ARG A 141 3.53 14.06 -1.39
N GLY A 142 2.28 14.21 -1.79
CA GLY A 142 1.18 13.31 -1.45
C GLY A 142 0.02 13.51 -2.42
N LEU A 143 -0.69 12.43 -2.71
CA LEU A 143 -1.81 12.38 -3.63
C LEU A 143 -3.03 11.80 -2.91
N ILE A 144 -4.16 12.49 -3.00
CA ILE A 144 -5.47 11.88 -2.75
C ILE A 144 -6.26 12.00 -4.04
N ALA A 145 -6.68 10.90 -4.63
CA ALA A 145 -7.56 10.89 -5.79
C ALA A 145 -8.86 10.19 -5.39
N SER A 146 -9.96 10.93 -5.40
CA SER A 146 -11.23 10.47 -4.85
C SER A 146 -12.39 10.74 -5.79
N SER A 147 -13.28 9.75 -5.94
CA SER A 147 -14.64 9.98 -6.46
C SER A 147 -15.66 10.23 -5.35
N LEU A 148 -15.27 10.08 -4.08
CA LEU A 148 -16.08 10.52 -2.93
C LEU A 148 -15.73 11.96 -2.57
N ALA A 149 -16.71 12.71 -2.07
CA ALA A 149 -16.48 14.07 -1.64
C ALA A 149 -15.61 14.11 -0.36
N ILE A 150 -14.78 15.14 -0.28
CA ILE A 150 -14.01 15.47 0.91
C ILE A 150 -14.70 16.68 1.55
N PRO A 151 -15.31 16.55 2.74
CA PRO A 151 -15.92 17.67 3.42
C PRO A 151 -14.90 18.79 3.69
N GLU A 152 -15.32 20.05 3.51
CA GLU A 152 -14.45 21.21 3.76
C GLU A 152 -13.91 21.20 5.20
N SER A 153 -14.73 20.81 6.17
CA SER A 153 -14.32 20.68 7.57
C SER A 153 -13.20 19.66 7.78
N ALA A 154 -13.23 18.53 7.07
CA ALA A 154 -12.17 17.52 7.11
C ALA A 154 -10.88 18.04 6.47
N PHE A 155 -10.98 18.75 5.35
CA PHE A 155 -9.82 19.40 4.72
C PHE A 155 -9.23 20.51 5.59
N ALA A 156 -10.08 21.36 6.17
CA ALA A 156 -9.67 22.45 7.06
C ALA A 156 -9.01 21.95 8.35
N ALA A 157 -9.40 20.78 8.86
CA ALA A 157 -8.76 20.12 9.99
C ALA A 157 -7.41 19.46 9.64
N GLY A 158 -7.16 19.23 8.35
CA GLY A 158 -6.01 18.49 7.86
C GLY A 158 -6.26 17.00 7.79
N ILE A 159 -6.18 16.45 6.58
CA ILE A 159 -6.36 15.03 6.33
C ILE A 159 -5.15 14.30 6.91
N GLY A 160 -5.33 13.66 8.06
CA GLY A 160 -4.30 12.90 8.78
C GLY A 160 -3.72 13.54 10.05
N THR A 161 -4.19 14.73 10.47
CA THR A 161 -3.69 15.41 11.69
C THR A 161 -4.70 15.47 12.85
N SER A 162 -5.95 15.06 12.65
CA SER A 162 -6.99 15.05 13.70
C SER A 162 -8.05 13.96 13.45
N THR A 163 -8.95 13.77 14.42
CA THR A 163 -9.87 12.64 14.70
C THR A 163 -10.84 12.22 13.57
N ASN A 164 -11.15 10.91 13.52
CA ASN A 164 -12.30 10.24 12.85
C ASN A 164 -13.06 11.08 11.80
N PHE A 165 -12.72 10.93 10.52
CA PHE A 165 -13.43 11.61 9.43
C PHE A 165 -14.24 10.61 8.60
N ALA A 166 -15.46 10.99 8.22
CA ALA A 166 -16.23 10.29 7.21
C ALA A 166 -16.10 11.04 5.87
N LEU A 167 -15.63 10.35 4.84
CA LEU A 167 -15.76 10.75 3.45
C LEU A 167 -17.11 10.22 2.97
N THR A 168 -18.00 11.13 2.64
CA THR A 168 -19.36 10.82 2.18
C THR A 168 -19.53 11.32 0.76
N ALA A 169 -20.49 10.75 0.03
CA ALA A 169 -20.76 11.14 -1.35
C ALA A 169 -21.52 12.48 -1.49
N ASP A 170 -21.94 13.12 -0.39
CA ASP A 170 -22.85 14.27 -0.45
C ASP A 170 -22.16 15.63 -0.26
N TRP A 171 -22.52 16.57 -1.14
CA TRP A 171 -22.05 17.96 -1.13
C TRP A 171 -22.90 18.88 -0.23
N ASP A 172 -24.08 18.44 0.20
CA ASP A 172 -25.00 19.28 0.96
C ASP A 172 -25.59 18.49 2.12
N ALA A 173 -25.33 18.91 3.35
CA ALA A 173 -25.68 18.16 4.55
C ALA A 173 -27.19 18.00 4.80
N HIS A 174 -28.07 18.42 3.88
CA HIS A 174 -29.54 18.38 4.03
C HIS A 174 -30.31 17.75 2.84
N ALA A 175 -29.64 17.16 1.85
CA ALA A 175 -30.32 16.39 0.80
C ALA A 175 -30.07 14.90 1.01
N GLU A 176 -31.12 14.07 0.90
CA GLU A 176 -30.88 12.63 0.76
C GLU A 176 -30.00 12.36 -0.47
N PRO A 177 -29.04 11.41 -0.40
CA PRO A 177 -28.10 11.15 -1.48
C PRO A 177 -28.85 10.75 -2.74
N ARG A 178 -28.99 11.69 -3.67
CA ARG A 178 -29.42 11.40 -5.03
C ARG A 178 -28.18 11.00 -5.80
N GLY A 179 -27.98 9.68 -5.93
CA GLY A 179 -27.05 9.13 -6.91
C GLY A 179 -27.39 9.74 -8.27
N ILE A 180 -26.51 10.59 -8.78
CA ILE A 180 -26.67 11.12 -10.13
C ILE A 180 -26.08 10.08 -11.07
N ASP A 181 -26.93 9.44 -11.88
CA ASP A 181 -26.54 8.69 -13.06
C ASP A 181 -26.37 9.59 -14.29
N VAL A 182 -25.15 10.07 -14.53
CA VAL A 182 -24.74 10.72 -15.80
C VAL A 182 -23.97 9.72 -16.66
N VAL A 183 -24.68 9.05 -17.56
CA VAL A 183 -24.07 8.17 -18.56
C VAL A 183 -23.29 9.04 -19.56
N LEU A 184 -21.97 8.87 -19.63
CA LEU A 184 -21.16 9.44 -20.70
C LEU A 184 -21.55 8.76 -22.00
N MET A 185 -21.91 9.53 -23.01
CA MET A 185 -22.24 9.01 -24.32
C MET A 185 -21.11 9.32 -25.30
N ASN A 186 -20.67 8.33 -26.06
CA ASN A 186 -19.90 8.53 -27.29
C ASN A 186 -20.69 9.45 -28.24
N GLU A 187 -20.04 10.02 -29.26
CA GLU A 187 -20.70 10.86 -30.29
C GLU A 187 -21.87 10.13 -31.01
N ASP A 188 -21.91 8.79 -30.93
CA ASP A 188 -22.95 7.91 -31.46
C ASP A 188 -24.08 7.58 -30.45
N GLY A 189 -24.04 8.12 -29.23
CA GLY A 189 -25.04 7.91 -28.19
C GLY A 189 -24.85 6.66 -27.33
N THR A 190 -23.76 5.90 -27.50
CA THR A 190 -23.49 4.69 -26.68
C THR A 190 -22.73 5.03 -25.39
N PRO A 191 -22.98 4.34 -24.25
CA PRO A 191 -22.26 4.59 -23.01
C PRO A 191 -20.74 4.39 -23.17
N VAL A 192 -19.92 5.25 -22.57
CA VAL A 192 -18.47 5.06 -22.50
C VAL A 192 -18.19 3.91 -21.53
N LEU A 193 -17.78 2.76 -22.10
CA LEU A 193 -17.50 1.53 -21.36
C LEU A 193 -16.00 1.36 -21.08
N ASP A 194 -15.68 0.67 -19.99
CA ASP A 194 -14.34 0.23 -19.63
C ASP A 194 -13.84 -0.87 -20.56
N LEU A 195 -12.56 -1.22 -20.40
CA LEU A 195 -11.88 -2.21 -21.22
C LEU A 195 -12.53 -3.62 -21.12
N GLU A 196 -13.51 -3.79 -20.24
CA GLU A 196 -14.30 -5.00 -19.99
C GLU A 196 -15.81 -4.77 -20.24
N GLY A 197 -16.21 -3.66 -20.86
CA GLY A 197 -17.59 -3.38 -21.25
C GLY A 197 -18.49 -2.81 -20.15
N ARG A 198 -17.94 -2.21 -19.07
CA ARG A 198 -18.70 -1.65 -17.94
C ARG A 198 -18.66 -0.12 -17.86
N GLU A 199 -19.69 0.51 -17.34
CA GLU A 199 -19.77 1.98 -17.24
C GLU A 199 -18.64 2.58 -16.38
N TRP A 200 -18.01 3.67 -16.86
CA TRP A 200 -16.80 4.24 -16.26
C TRP A 200 -16.98 5.08 -14.98
N ARG A 201 -18.14 5.00 -14.31
CA ARG A 201 -18.53 5.99 -13.31
C ARG A 201 -18.08 5.60 -11.91
N ASN A 202 -17.79 6.62 -11.10
CA ASN A 202 -17.51 6.48 -9.67
C ASN A 202 -16.34 5.51 -9.38
N GLN A 203 -15.28 5.57 -10.19
CA GLN A 203 -14.10 4.73 -10.01
C GLN A 203 -12.82 5.52 -10.17
N VAL A 204 -11.77 5.03 -9.51
CA VAL A 204 -10.41 5.55 -9.65
C VAL A 204 -9.54 4.44 -10.23
N GLN A 205 -9.01 4.66 -11.43
CA GLN A 205 -8.16 3.71 -12.12
C GLN A 205 -6.77 4.28 -12.38
N ASN A 206 -5.74 3.49 -12.11
CA ASN A 206 -4.36 3.83 -12.43
C ASN A 206 -3.74 2.84 -13.42
N TYR A 207 -3.36 3.33 -14.59
CA TYR A 207 -2.53 2.67 -15.60
C TYR A 207 -1.18 3.37 -15.81
N GLY A 208 -0.98 4.52 -15.17
CA GLY A 208 0.25 5.30 -15.22
C GLY A 208 1.18 5.06 -14.03
N THR A 209 2.02 6.06 -13.77
CA THR A 209 2.97 6.04 -12.65
C THR A 209 2.60 7.10 -11.62
N LEU A 210 2.26 6.67 -10.40
CA LEU A 210 1.98 7.54 -9.26
C LEU A 210 3.15 7.47 -8.27
N ARG A 211 3.78 8.61 -8.00
CA ARG A 211 4.90 8.72 -7.08
C ARG A 211 4.65 9.78 -6.00
N ALA A 212 4.94 9.39 -4.76
CA ALA A 212 4.98 10.29 -3.61
C ALA A 212 6.25 10.07 -2.76
N ASP A 213 7.01 11.13 -2.52
CA ASP A 213 8.26 11.06 -1.74
C ASP A 213 8.05 11.60 -0.31
N GLY A 214 7.75 10.72 0.65
CA GLY A 214 7.56 11.06 2.07
C GLY A 214 6.12 11.37 2.48
N GLY A 215 5.13 11.03 1.64
CA GLY A 215 3.72 11.26 1.94
C GLY A 215 2.80 10.11 1.57
N LEU A 216 1.52 10.43 1.44
CA LEU A 216 0.43 9.47 1.27
C LEU A 216 -0.01 9.45 -0.19
N ILE A 217 -0.21 8.26 -0.76
CA ILE A 217 -1.02 8.07 -1.97
C ILE A 217 -2.30 7.36 -1.53
N MET A 218 -3.44 7.98 -1.80
CA MET A 218 -4.74 7.46 -1.40
C MET A 218 -5.71 7.52 -2.57
N LEU A 219 -6.21 6.36 -3.00
CA LEU A 219 -7.23 6.23 -4.03
C LEU A 219 -8.54 5.78 -3.38
N ILE A 220 -9.60 6.57 -3.52
CA ILE A 220 -10.90 6.30 -2.87
C ILE A 220 -12.04 6.44 -3.86
N ALA A 221 -12.84 5.38 -4.00
CA ALA A 221 -14.03 5.39 -4.84
C ALA A 221 -14.92 4.20 -4.50
N PRO A 222 -16.15 4.11 -5.01
CA PRO A 222 -16.89 2.84 -5.04
C PRO A 222 -16.10 1.69 -5.68
N ARG A 223 -15.22 1.97 -6.66
CA ARG A 223 -14.30 0.98 -7.22
C ARG A 223 -12.91 1.58 -7.43
N VAL A 224 -11.88 0.84 -7.01
CA VAL A 224 -10.48 1.27 -7.15
C VAL A 224 -9.69 0.19 -7.87
N GLU A 225 -8.95 0.58 -8.90
CA GLU A 225 -8.15 -0.35 -9.70
C GLU A 225 -6.75 0.20 -9.98
N ASN A 226 -5.73 -0.59 -9.67
CA ASN A 226 -4.35 -0.30 -10.03
C ASN A 226 -3.81 -1.36 -11.01
N ARG A 227 -3.50 -0.95 -12.23
CA ARG A 227 -2.76 -1.70 -13.26
C ARG A 227 -1.40 -1.08 -13.59
N GLY A 228 -1.16 0.15 -13.13
CA GLY A 228 0.10 0.88 -13.27
C GLY A 228 1.06 0.64 -12.11
N VAL A 229 1.90 1.65 -11.85
CA VAL A 229 2.91 1.63 -10.78
C VAL A 229 2.57 2.70 -9.74
N ILE A 230 2.55 2.31 -8.47
CA ILE A 230 2.41 3.21 -7.32
C ILE A 230 3.65 3.09 -6.44
N THR A 231 4.31 4.20 -6.16
CA THR A 231 5.49 4.25 -5.30
C THR A 231 5.34 5.33 -4.24
N ALA A 232 5.40 4.96 -2.96
CA ALA A 232 5.43 5.90 -1.84
C ALA A 232 6.62 5.63 -0.91
N ASN A 233 7.69 6.41 -1.05
CA ASN A 233 8.89 6.26 -0.22
C ASN A 233 8.68 6.90 1.14
N ASN A 234 9.01 6.19 2.24
CA ASN A 234 8.75 6.62 3.62
C ASN A 234 7.29 7.06 3.85
N GLY A 235 6.37 6.44 3.10
CA GLY A 235 5.00 6.91 2.96
C GLY A 235 3.97 5.81 3.19
N GLN A 236 2.73 6.12 2.82
CA GLN A 236 1.63 5.16 2.90
C GLN A 236 0.90 5.10 1.55
N VAL A 237 0.49 3.91 1.14
CA VAL A 237 -0.46 3.71 0.03
C VAL A 237 -1.76 3.17 0.59
N ILE A 238 -2.88 3.80 0.27
CA ILE A 238 -4.22 3.38 0.65
C ILE A 238 -5.07 3.25 -0.61
N LEU A 239 -5.60 2.07 -0.87
CA LEU A 239 -6.66 1.84 -1.85
C LEU A 239 -7.93 1.48 -1.10
N ALA A 240 -8.96 2.33 -1.16
CA ALA A 240 -10.20 2.12 -0.42
C ALA A 240 -11.40 2.12 -1.36
N ALA A 241 -12.12 1.01 -1.40
CA ALA A 241 -13.34 0.88 -2.18
C ALA A 241 -14.59 0.81 -1.29
N GLY A 242 -15.56 1.69 -1.54
CA GLY A 242 -16.86 1.65 -0.86
C GLY A 242 -17.71 2.90 -1.12
N ALA A 243 -18.96 2.85 -0.68
CA ALA A 243 -19.88 3.99 -0.77
C ALA A 243 -19.53 5.08 0.25
N ARG A 244 -18.91 4.70 1.37
CA ARG A 244 -18.35 5.60 2.38
C ARG A 244 -16.99 5.10 2.80
N ALA A 245 -16.09 6.03 3.12
CA ALA A 245 -14.79 5.73 3.69
C ALA A 245 -14.57 6.54 4.97
N TYR A 246 -14.16 5.87 6.03
CA TYR A 246 -13.85 6.46 7.33
C TYR A 246 -12.35 6.42 7.54
N LEU A 247 -11.76 7.59 7.80
CA LEU A 247 -10.34 7.74 8.07
C LEU A 247 -10.12 8.00 9.55
N ARG A 248 -9.19 7.26 10.15
CA ARG A 248 -8.75 7.49 11.52
C ARG A 248 -7.23 7.39 11.58
N GLN A 249 -6.59 8.27 12.34
CA GLN A 249 -5.16 8.09 12.63
C GLN A 249 -4.97 6.80 13.44
N TYR A 250 -4.04 5.94 13.03
CA TYR A 250 -3.71 4.76 13.82
C TYR A 250 -3.24 5.21 15.21
N LYS A 251 -3.95 4.76 16.24
CA LYS A 251 -3.59 4.95 17.65
C LYS A 251 -3.64 3.60 18.31
N THR A 252 -2.47 3.06 18.63
CA THR A 252 -2.33 1.82 19.40
C THR A 252 -2.58 2.09 20.90
N ILE A 253 -3.08 1.07 21.61
CA ILE A 253 -3.23 1.08 23.08
C ILE A 253 -1.85 0.90 23.75
N ASP A 254 -0.91 0.26 23.05
CA ASP A 254 0.48 0.09 23.49
C ASP A 254 1.37 1.06 22.71
N GLU A 255 1.93 2.08 23.39
CA GLU A 255 2.83 3.09 22.81
C GLU A 255 4.06 2.47 22.10
N LYS A 256 4.37 1.19 22.34
CA LYS A 256 5.47 0.47 21.68
C LYS A 256 5.09 -0.20 20.36
N ASP A 257 3.80 -0.34 20.02
CA ASP A 257 3.40 -0.98 18.75
C ASP A 257 3.49 0.01 17.58
N VAL A 258 4.61 -0.04 16.87
CA VAL A 258 4.83 0.77 15.66
C VAL A 258 4.16 0.19 14.42
N SER A 259 3.34 -0.86 14.55
CA SER A 259 2.94 -1.73 13.44
C SER A 259 2.19 -1.08 12.26
N MET A 260 1.60 0.08 12.47
CA MET A 260 1.13 0.95 11.40
C MET A 260 1.40 2.39 11.76
N ARG A 261 1.86 3.14 10.77
CA ARG A 261 2.10 4.57 10.86
C ARG A 261 1.30 5.22 9.75
N GLY A 262 0.35 6.06 10.13
CA GLY A 262 -0.55 6.74 9.21
C GLY A 262 -2.02 6.47 9.51
N LEU A 263 -2.81 6.39 8.45
CA LEU A 263 -4.27 6.31 8.51
C LEU A 263 -4.75 4.87 8.43
N VAL A 264 -5.74 4.54 9.26
CA VAL A 264 -6.60 3.37 9.12
C VAL A 264 -7.83 3.80 8.33
N VAL A 265 -8.24 2.97 7.38
CA VAL A 265 -9.45 3.20 6.60
C VAL A 265 -10.44 2.09 6.85
N LYS A 266 -11.70 2.46 7.08
CA LYS A 266 -12.85 1.55 7.05
C LYS A 266 -13.76 1.97 5.92
N VAL A 267 -14.37 1.01 5.23
CA VAL A 267 -15.34 1.30 4.17
C VAL A 267 -16.69 0.70 4.52
N GLU A 268 -17.76 1.35 4.07
CA GLU A 268 -19.13 0.80 4.11
C GLU A 268 -19.65 0.60 2.68
N ALA A 269 -20.38 -0.49 2.49
CA ALA A 269 -21.04 -0.81 1.24
C ALA A 269 -22.27 0.07 0.99
N GLY A 270 -22.60 0.29 -0.28
CA GLY A 270 -23.94 0.75 -0.66
C GLY A 270 -24.99 -0.32 -0.37
N SER A 271 -26.25 0.08 -0.21
CA SER A 271 -27.38 -0.81 0.11
C SER A 271 -27.98 -1.53 -1.11
N ALA A 272 -27.28 -1.62 -2.25
CA ALA A 272 -27.84 -2.14 -3.49
C ALA A 272 -27.65 -3.68 -3.67
N PRO A 273 -28.60 -4.40 -4.31
CA PRO A 273 -28.66 -5.87 -4.27
C PRO A 273 -27.66 -6.63 -5.17
N LEU A 274 -26.96 -5.95 -6.08
CA LEU A 274 -25.97 -6.52 -7.01
C LEU A 274 -24.74 -5.61 -7.08
N ASP A 275 -24.30 -5.13 -5.92
CA ASP A 275 -23.30 -4.08 -5.89
C ASP A 275 -21.88 -4.67 -6.03
N VAL A 276 -21.26 -4.42 -7.19
CA VAL A 276 -19.80 -4.58 -7.36
C VAL A 276 -19.06 -3.37 -6.77
N SER A 277 -19.75 -2.41 -6.14
CA SER A 277 -19.12 -1.40 -5.30
C SER A 277 -18.41 -2.07 -4.12
N GLY A 278 -17.29 -1.47 -3.74
CA GLY A 278 -16.39 -2.01 -2.74
C GLY A 278 -15.33 -2.96 -3.31
N LEU A 279 -15.14 -3.03 -4.63
CA LEU A 279 -14.01 -3.75 -5.21
C LEU A 279 -12.74 -2.89 -5.20
N VAL A 280 -11.69 -3.39 -4.54
CA VAL A 280 -10.31 -2.95 -4.75
C VAL A 280 -9.59 -4.03 -5.55
N ALA A 281 -9.03 -3.66 -6.70
CA ALA A 281 -8.20 -4.53 -7.51
C ALA A 281 -6.79 -3.96 -7.67
N ASN A 282 -5.76 -4.80 -7.50
CA ASN A 282 -4.39 -4.47 -7.87
C ASN A 282 -3.84 -5.56 -8.79
N ALA A 283 -3.68 -5.26 -10.07
CA ALA A 283 -2.96 -6.08 -11.04
C ALA A 283 -1.61 -5.46 -11.45
N GLY A 284 -1.34 -4.24 -10.99
CA GLY A 284 -0.09 -3.53 -11.17
C GLY A 284 0.91 -3.75 -10.03
N LYS A 285 1.77 -2.76 -9.82
CA LYS A 285 2.83 -2.79 -8.81
C LYS A 285 2.65 -1.68 -7.78
N ILE A 286 2.75 -2.02 -6.49
CA ILE A 286 2.73 -1.07 -5.38
C ILE A 286 4.00 -1.28 -4.55
N THR A 287 4.79 -0.23 -4.39
CA THR A 287 6.01 -0.25 -3.58
C THR A 287 5.97 0.84 -2.52
N THR A 288 6.11 0.46 -1.26
CA THR A 288 6.25 1.39 -0.13
C THR A 288 7.55 1.10 0.63
N HIS A 289 8.60 1.87 0.35
CA HIS A 289 9.86 1.73 1.06
C HIS A 289 9.73 2.30 2.48
N ARG A 290 9.99 1.50 3.53
CA ARG A 290 9.85 1.89 4.94
C ARG A 290 8.46 2.43 5.28
N GLY A 291 7.45 1.88 4.61
CA GLY A 291 6.10 2.40 4.59
C GLY A 291 5.02 1.33 4.76
N ASN A 292 3.77 1.73 4.59
CA ASN A 292 2.63 0.85 4.76
C ASN A 292 1.75 0.83 3.51
N THR A 293 1.26 -0.34 3.12
CA THR A 293 0.25 -0.48 2.08
C THR A 293 -1.04 -1.03 2.68
N THR A 294 -2.17 -0.43 2.33
CA THR A 294 -3.49 -0.81 2.84
C THR A 294 -4.49 -0.87 1.70
N MET A 295 -5.13 -2.02 1.51
CA MET A 295 -6.25 -2.20 0.59
C MET A 295 -7.49 -2.56 1.40
N VAL A 296 -8.56 -1.79 1.25
CA VAL A 296 -9.79 -1.96 2.03
C VAL A 296 -10.99 -1.91 1.12
N GLY A 297 -11.83 -2.94 1.14
CA GLY A 297 -13.00 -3.06 0.27
C GLY A 297 -14.02 -4.04 0.82
N LEU A 298 -15.15 -4.20 0.14
CA LEU A 298 -15.98 -5.40 0.29
C LEU A 298 -15.28 -6.63 -0.32
N ALA A 299 -14.67 -6.43 -1.47
CA ALA A 299 -13.84 -7.42 -2.15
C ALA A 299 -12.45 -6.82 -2.40
N VAL A 300 -11.41 -7.60 -2.14
CA VAL A 300 -10.03 -7.22 -2.41
C VAL A 300 -9.42 -8.29 -3.29
N ASN A 301 -9.05 -7.92 -4.51
CA ASN A 301 -8.36 -8.78 -5.45
C ASN A 301 -6.94 -8.26 -5.65
N GLN A 302 -5.97 -9.04 -5.19
CA GLN A 302 -4.56 -8.75 -5.37
C GLN A 302 -3.97 -9.77 -6.34
N GLU A 303 -3.73 -9.33 -7.57
CA GLU A 303 -3.24 -10.12 -8.71
C GLU A 303 -1.81 -9.73 -9.10
N GLY A 304 -1.38 -8.51 -8.76
CA GLY A 304 -0.07 -7.98 -9.07
C GLY A 304 0.94 -8.12 -7.94
N VAL A 305 1.76 -7.08 -7.74
CA VAL A 305 2.85 -7.07 -6.77
C VAL A 305 2.64 -5.97 -5.73
N ILE A 306 2.74 -6.30 -4.44
CA ILE A 306 2.81 -5.36 -3.33
C ILE A 306 4.09 -5.63 -2.54
N ARG A 307 4.90 -4.59 -2.37
CA ARG A 307 6.16 -4.62 -1.61
C ARG A 307 6.19 -3.52 -0.57
N ALA A 308 6.17 -3.89 0.72
CA ALA A 308 6.31 -2.93 1.81
C ALA A 308 7.55 -3.23 2.66
N GLY A 309 8.68 -2.62 2.32
CA GLY A 309 9.93 -2.83 3.07
C GLY A 309 9.91 -2.17 4.43
N GLY A 310 10.59 -2.79 5.40
CA GLY A 310 10.95 -2.17 6.67
C GLY A 310 12.40 -1.68 6.70
N ALA A 311 12.73 -0.95 7.75
CA ALA A 311 14.09 -0.70 8.22
C ALA A 311 14.18 -1.04 9.72
N VAL A 312 15.39 -0.99 10.25
CA VAL A 312 15.71 -1.37 11.63
C VAL A 312 14.84 -0.67 12.69
N ASN A 313 14.45 0.59 12.45
CA ASN A 313 13.63 1.42 13.32
C ASN A 313 12.25 1.75 12.73
N GLN A 314 11.87 1.09 11.63
CA GLN A 314 10.67 1.40 10.85
C GLN A 314 10.07 0.13 10.29
N ASN A 315 8.95 -0.33 10.80
CA ASN A 315 8.33 -1.52 10.26
C ASN A 315 7.70 -1.25 8.87
N GLY A 316 7.80 -2.21 7.97
CA GLY A 316 6.95 -2.28 6.78
C GLY A 316 5.67 -3.05 7.11
N SER A 317 4.52 -2.60 6.64
CA SER A 317 3.29 -3.38 6.82
C SER A 317 2.37 -3.40 5.60
N ILE A 318 1.67 -4.51 5.42
CA ILE A 318 0.67 -4.71 4.35
C ILE A 318 -0.63 -5.17 4.98
N TRP A 319 -1.72 -4.44 4.75
CA TRP A 319 -3.03 -4.76 5.29
C TRP A 319 -4.00 -4.90 4.14
N LEU A 320 -4.50 -6.12 3.91
CA LEU A 320 -5.49 -6.42 2.90
C LEU A 320 -6.78 -6.82 3.62
N LEU A 321 -7.77 -5.93 3.61
CA LEU A 321 -8.98 -6.05 4.41
C LEU A 321 -10.21 -6.04 3.51
N ALA A 322 -10.81 -7.22 3.33
CA ALA A 322 -12.08 -7.38 2.65
C ALA A 322 -13.23 -7.51 3.66
N GLY A 323 -14.38 -6.92 3.37
CA GLY A 323 -15.61 -7.17 4.11
C GLY A 323 -16.19 -8.56 3.85
N GLN A 324 -15.97 -9.10 2.65
CA GLN A 324 -16.43 -10.43 2.22
C GLN A 324 -15.27 -11.29 1.75
N THR A 325 -14.71 -11.01 0.58
CA THR A 325 -13.74 -11.92 -0.07
C THR A 325 -12.41 -11.21 -0.33
N LEU A 326 -11.33 -11.80 0.18
CA LEU A 326 -9.96 -11.43 -0.16
C LEU A 326 -9.38 -12.53 -1.05
N THR A 327 -8.96 -12.18 -2.25
CA THR A 327 -8.33 -13.08 -3.23
C THR A 327 -6.91 -12.62 -3.51
N LEU A 328 -5.93 -13.49 -3.29
CA LEU A 328 -4.56 -13.30 -3.76
C LEU A 328 -4.36 -14.20 -4.99
N GLY A 329 -4.47 -13.61 -6.18
CA GLY A 329 -4.52 -14.34 -7.45
C GLY A 329 -3.24 -15.08 -7.81
N THR A 330 -3.32 -15.98 -8.79
CA THR A 330 -2.18 -16.75 -9.28
C THR A 330 -1.07 -15.81 -9.77
N GLY A 331 0.16 -16.04 -9.32
CA GLY A 331 1.32 -15.21 -9.68
C GLY A 331 1.43 -13.90 -8.90
N SER A 332 0.43 -13.53 -8.08
CA SER A 332 0.53 -12.37 -7.21
C SER A 332 1.64 -12.54 -6.17
N VAL A 333 2.28 -11.42 -5.82
CA VAL A 333 3.31 -11.37 -4.77
C VAL A 333 2.93 -10.29 -3.77
N THR A 334 2.77 -10.70 -2.52
CA THR A 334 2.54 -9.81 -1.38
C THR A 334 3.68 -10.02 -0.39
N GLU A 335 4.63 -9.10 -0.35
CA GLU A 335 5.84 -9.28 0.45
C GLU A 335 6.32 -8.05 1.19
N THR A 336 6.95 -8.27 2.33
CA THR A 336 7.69 -7.25 3.07
C THR A 336 9.17 -7.61 3.01
N PRO A 337 9.87 -7.19 1.93
CA PRO A 337 11.22 -7.66 1.69
C PRO A 337 12.16 -7.06 2.73
N VAL A 338 13.12 -7.87 3.17
CA VAL A 338 14.20 -7.41 4.05
C VAL A 338 15.28 -6.78 3.18
N ALA A 339 15.62 -5.53 3.49
CA ALA A 339 16.64 -4.81 2.76
C ALA A 339 17.99 -5.53 2.89
N LYS A 340 18.64 -5.82 1.77
CA LYS A 340 20.01 -6.37 1.77
C LYS A 340 21.00 -5.23 1.93
N LEU A 341 22.00 -5.40 2.80
CA LEU A 341 23.11 -4.46 2.95
C LEU A 341 23.80 -4.27 1.60
N LYS A 342 24.07 -3.03 1.19
CA LYS A 342 24.97 -2.76 0.06
C LYS A 342 26.33 -3.42 0.37
N PRO A 343 26.88 -4.24 -0.55
CA PRO A 343 28.28 -4.65 -0.45
C PRO A 343 29.15 -3.39 -0.30
N LYS A 344 30.10 -3.44 0.63
CA LYS A 344 30.95 -2.29 0.99
C LYS A 344 31.97 -1.96 -0.10
N ASP A 345 32.19 -2.90 -1.01
CA ASP A 345 33.09 -2.78 -2.14
C ASP A 345 32.30 -2.67 -3.45
N GLU A 346 32.77 -1.74 -4.28
CA GLU A 346 32.55 -1.59 -5.71
C GLU A 346 31.42 -0.68 -6.20
N ALA A 347 31.90 0.37 -6.87
CA ALA A 347 31.23 1.27 -7.80
C ALA A 347 30.63 0.56 -9.04
N GLU A 348 30.31 -0.73 -8.96
CA GLU A 348 29.80 -1.54 -10.08
C GLU A 348 28.29 -1.81 -10.01
N ILE A 349 27.57 -1.23 -9.04
CA ILE A 349 26.09 -1.23 -8.98
C ILE A 349 25.51 0.11 -9.47
N ALA A 350 26.29 0.95 -10.15
CA ALA A 350 25.75 2.07 -10.94
C ALA A 350 25.20 1.59 -12.31
N ALA A 351 25.51 0.36 -12.71
CA ALA A 351 25.07 -0.24 -13.98
C ALA A 351 23.95 -1.29 -13.82
N ILE A 352 23.50 -1.59 -12.58
CA ILE A 352 22.17 -2.15 -12.40
C ILE A 352 21.21 -0.99 -12.66
N THR A 353 20.93 -0.87 -13.95
CA THR A 353 19.87 -0.10 -14.59
C THR A 353 18.65 -0.06 -13.70
N GLU A 354 17.86 1.00 -13.85
CA GLU A 354 16.46 1.20 -13.43
C GLU A 354 15.53 0.04 -13.85
N ARG A 355 15.89 -1.20 -13.51
CA ARG A 355 15.06 -2.38 -13.63
C ARG A 355 14.11 -2.33 -12.46
N ASP A 356 12.85 -2.47 -12.79
CA ASP A 356 11.70 -2.57 -11.90
C ASP A 356 11.78 -3.66 -10.81
N ASP A 357 12.90 -4.39 -10.70
CA ASP A 357 13.15 -5.43 -9.72
C ASP A 357 14.34 -5.14 -8.79
N ALA A 358 14.82 -3.88 -8.74
CA ALA A 358 15.86 -3.51 -7.78
C ALA A 358 15.43 -3.87 -6.35
N PRO A 359 16.21 -4.68 -5.61
CA PRO A 359 15.90 -5.00 -4.22
C PRO A 359 15.83 -3.70 -3.42
N LEU A 360 14.94 -3.60 -2.44
CA LEU A 360 14.95 -2.46 -1.51
C LEU A 360 16.33 -2.43 -0.86
N ILE A 361 17.07 -1.36 -1.11
CA ILE A 361 18.44 -1.23 -0.66
C ILE A 361 18.43 -0.64 0.75
N ASP A 362 19.18 -1.25 1.67
CA ASP A 362 19.29 -0.79 3.05
C ASP A 362 20.07 0.53 3.12
N ASP A 363 19.67 1.42 4.05
CA ASP A 363 20.36 2.67 4.37
C ASP A 363 21.63 2.43 5.23
N GLY A 364 21.99 1.16 5.45
CA GLY A 364 23.12 0.74 6.28
C GLY A 364 22.89 0.96 7.77
N GLN A 365 21.64 1.17 8.18
CA GLN A 365 21.28 1.35 9.59
C GLN A 365 21.38 0.00 10.30
N THR A 366 21.93 0.03 11.51
CA THR A 366 22.12 -1.14 12.36
C THR A 366 21.49 -0.87 13.72
N MET A 367 21.14 -1.94 14.44
CA MET A 367 20.68 -1.88 15.81
C MET A 367 21.39 -2.90 16.65
N VAL A 368 21.70 -2.46 17.86
CA VAL A 368 22.36 -3.20 18.90
C VAL A 368 21.63 -4.53 19.17
N GLU A 369 22.37 -5.63 19.34
CA GLU A 369 21.85 -6.99 19.47
C GLU A 369 20.88 -7.13 20.65
N GLU A 370 21.15 -6.42 21.74
CA GLU A 370 20.33 -6.38 22.96
C GLU A 370 18.99 -5.65 22.78
N GLN A 371 18.88 -4.76 21.79
CA GLN A 371 17.64 -4.04 21.56
C GLN A 371 16.58 -4.97 20.95
N ASP A 372 15.39 -4.96 21.56
CA ASP A 372 14.25 -5.76 21.11
C ASP A 372 13.76 -5.29 19.73
N TYR A 373 13.86 -6.17 18.75
CA TYR A 373 13.40 -5.94 17.37
C TYR A 373 11.95 -6.35 17.17
N THR A 374 11.34 -7.08 18.11
CA THR A 374 9.96 -7.58 18.03
C THR A 374 8.94 -6.49 17.68
N PRO A 375 9.01 -5.26 18.22
CA PRO A 375 8.09 -4.19 17.86
C PRO A 375 8.21 -3.71 16.40
N TYR A 376 9.39 -3.84 15.80
CA TYR A 376 9.72 -3.32 14.46
C TYR A 376 9.61 -4.39 13.36
N ARG A 377 9.25 -5.63 13.72
CA ARG A 377 8.98 -6.69 12.75
C ARG A 377 7.91 -6.27 11.76
N SER A 378 8.12 -6.57 10.49
CA SER A 378 7.13 -6.36 9.44
C SER A 378 5.88 -7.18 9.72
N LYS A 379 4.71 -6.62 9.38
CA LYS A 379 3.41 -7.30 9.59
C LYS A 379 2.60 -7.33 8.30
N ILE A 380 2.11 -8.51 7.93
CA ILE A 380 1.11 -8.70 6.87
C ILE A 380 -0.19 -9.16 7.52
N LEU A 381 -1.26 -8.39 7.33
CA LEU A 381 -2.60 -8.72 7.81
C LEU A 381 -3.53 -9.00 6.62
N LEU A 382 -4.12 -10.19 6.60
CA LEU A 382 -5.09 -10.64 5.62
C LEU A 382 -6.44 -10.85 6.31
N GLY A 383 -7.44 -10.03 5.97
CA GLY A 383 -8.78 -10.05 6.57
C GLY A 383 -9.88 -10.20 5.52
N GLY A 384 -10.88 -11.02 5.83
CA GLY A 384 -12.06 -11.27 5.00
C GLY A 384 -12.92 -12.39 5.58
N GLN A 385 -14.21 -12.44 5.24
CA GLN A 385 -15.06 -13.60 5.55
C GLN A 385 -14.54 -14.84 4.83
N ARG A 386 -14.02 -14.67 3.60
CA ARG A 386 -13.31 -15.70 2.84
C ARG A 386 -11.97 -15.14 2.42
N VAL A 387 -10.91 -15.88 2.69
CA VAL A 387 -9.55 -15.57 2.24
C VAL A 387 -9.11 -16.69 1.30
N HIS A 388 -8.84 -16.37 0.04
CA HIS A 388 -8.39 -17.32 -0.97
C HIS A 388 -6.99 -16.92 -1.44
N ILE A 389 -6.02 -17.82 -1.24
CA ILE A 389 -4.61 -17.59 -1.53
C ILE A 389 -4.17 -18.55 -2.64
N GLN A 390 -3.85 -17.99 -3.80
CA GLN A 390 -3.30 -18.67 -4.97
C GLN A 390 -1.88 -18.20 -5.30
N GLY A 391 -1.51 -17.00 -4.83
CA GLY A 391 -0.18 -16.40 -5.00
C GLY A 391 0.79 -16.66 -3.84
N SER A 392 1.78 -15.77 -3.74
CA SER A 392 2.83 -15.79 -2.71
C SER A 392 2.66 -14.68 -1.69
N VAL A 393 2.71 -15.04 -0.41
CA VAL A 393 2.74 -14.13 0.74
C VAL A 393 4.03 -14.38 1.52
N LEU A 394 4.94 -13.40 1.50
CA LEU A 394 6.29 -13.58 2.03
C LEU A 394 6.60 -12.49 3.07
N ASN A 395 6.87 -12.89 4.30
CA ASN A 395 7.28 -11.97 5.37
C ASN A 395 8.43 -12.55 6.19
N PRO A 396 9.65 -12.58 5.64
CA PRO A 396 10.79 -13.18 6.32
C PRO A 396 11.06 -12.56 7.69
N GLY A 397 11.06 -13.37 8.75
CA GLY A 397 11.30 -12.92 10.13
C GLY A 397 10.24 -11.98 10.71
N GLY A 398 9.11 -11.77 10.01
CA GLY A 398 8.00 -10.92 10.45
C GLY A 398 6.76 -11.71 10.89
N VAL A 399 5.62 -11.04 10.98
CA VAL A 399 4.34 -11.64 11.37
C VAL A 399 3.36 -11.67 10.20
N ILE A 400 2.84 -12.84 9.83
CA ILE A 400 1.67 -12.96 8.95
C ILE A 400 0.48 -13.33 9.80
N GLN A 401 -0.60 -12.54 9.71
CA GLN A 401 -1.86 -12.82 10.37
C GLN A 401 -2.97 -12.96 9.32
N ILE A 402 -3.67 -14.09 9.36
CA ILE A 402 -4.85 -14.37 8.55
C ILE A 402 -6.04 -14.47 9.48
N GLY A 403 -6.99 -13.54 9.34
CA GLY A 403 -8.19 -13.48 10.16
C GLY A 403 -8.02 -12.86 11.55
N GLY A 404 -9.16 -12.39 12.08
CA GLY A 404 -9.25 -11.64 13.34
C GLY A 404 -8.56 -10.28 13.26
N ASP A 405 -9.17 -9.24 13.81
CA ASP A 405 -8.44 -7.99 14.05
C ASP A 405 -7.74 -8.07 15.40
N ALA A 406 -6.44 -7.74 15.43
CA ALA A 406 -5.75 -7.48 16.69
C ALA A 406 -5.95 -6.02 17.17
N ARG A 407 -6.74 -5.19 16.46
CA ARG A 407 -6.65 -3.73 16.50
C ARG A 407 -7.98 -2.97 16.54
N SER A 408 -9.10 -3.61 16.87
CA SER A 408 -10.42 -2.96 16.95
C SER A 408 -11.25 -3.48 18.12
N GLU A 409 -11.96 -2.58 18.81
CA GLU A 409 -13.01 -2.93 19.79
C GLU A 409 -14.14 -3.75 19.17
N GLU A 410 -14.29 -3.70 17.84
CA GLU A 410 -15.10 -4.65 17.08
C GLU A 410 -14.19 -5.52 16.19
N PRO A 411 -14.02 -6.82 16.49
CA PRO A 411 -13.12 -7.68 15.74
C PRO A 411 -13.54 -7.72 14.26
N LEU A 412 -12.57 -7.59 13.33
CA LEU A 412 -12.77 -8.14 11.99
C LEU A 412 -13.28 -9.56 12.19
N LYS A 413 -14.47 -9.85 11.66
CA LYS A 413 -15.12 -11.15 11.83
C LYS A 413 -14.10 -12.23 11.48
N THR A 414 -13.95 -13.21 12.36
CA THR A 414 -13.12 -14.39 12.06
C THR A 414 -13.53 -14.92 10.68
N PRO A 415 -12.58 -15.12 9.75
CA PRO A 415 -12.88 -15.70 8.46
C PRO A 415 -13.66 -17.00 8.63
N ASP A 416 -14.78 -17.11 7.92
CA ASP A 416 -15.52 -18.35 7.81
C ASP A 416 -14.63 -19.39 7.11
N ARG A 417 -13.77 -18.96 6.16
CA ARG A 417 -12.88 -19.86 5.41
C ARG A 417 -11.57 -19.22 4.97
N VAL A 418 -10.48 -19.98 5.12
CA VAL A 418 -9.19 -19.73 4.47
C VAL A 418 -8.88 -20.89 3.52
N LEU A 419 -8.66 -20.59 2.24
CA LEU A 419 -8.34 -21.55 1.18
C LEU A 419 -6.96 -21.26 0.61
N LEU A 420 -6.07 -22.25 0.62
CA LEU A 420 -4.75 -22.23 -0.01
C LEU A 420 -4.76 -23.18 -1.21
N ASP A 421 -4.59 -22.64 -2.41
CA ASP A 421 -4.56 -23.43 -3.65
C ASP A 421 -3.19 -24.09 -3.89
N ALA A 422 -3.16 -25.11 -4.75
CA ALA A 422 -1.93 -25.73 -5.20
C ALA A 422 -0.98 -24.68 -5.81
N GLY A 423 0.28 -24.65 -5.37
CA GLY A 423 1.28 -23.67 -5.80
C GLY A 423 1.27 -22.35 -5.03
N SER A 424 0.31 -22.13 -4.12
CA SER A 424 0.35 -20.99 -3.20
C SER A 424 1.49 -21.14 -2.20
N ARG A 425 2.07 -20.02 -1.77
CA ARG A 425 3.13 -20.00 -0.76
C ARG A 425 2.84 -18.95 0.30
N VAL A 426 2.80 -19.35 1.56
CA VAL A 426 2.78 -18.44 2.72
C VAL A 426 4.03 -18.71 3.52
N SER A 427 4.94 -17.75 3.61
CA SER A 427 6.21 -17.98 4.30
C SER A 427 6.65 -16.83 5.18
N VAL A 428 7.09 -17.20 6.38
CA VAL A 428 7.74 -16.36 7.38
C VAL A 428 9.18 -16.79 7.65
N ALA A 429 9.69 -17.77 6.90
CA ALA A 429 11.06 -18.28 7.01
C ALA A 429 12.09 -17.14 7.05
N GLY A 430 13.06 -17.27 7.95
CA GLY A 430 14.08 -16.26 8.17
C GLY A 430 14.99 -16.07 6.94
N THR A 431 15.63 -14.91 6.84
CA THR A 431 16.57 -14.65 5.75
C THR A 431 17.95 -15.23 6.05
N ILE A 432 18.62 -15.76 5.04
CA ILE A 432 20.04 -16.08 5.13
C ILE A 432 20.83 -14.78 4.92
N SER A 433 21.67 -14.41 5.89
CA SER A 433 22.56 -13.25 5.81
C SER A 433 24.00 -13.67 6.09
N ASP A 434 24.90 -13.31 5.18
CA ASP A 434 26.34 -13.47 5.40
C ASP A 434 26.82 -12.40 6.37
N VAL A 435 27.42 -12.83 7.48
CA VAL A 435 27.99 -11.95 8.49
C VAL A 435 29.50 -11.96 8.35
N ALA A 436 30.09 -10.79 8.10
CA ALA A 436 31.54 -10.63 8.04
C ALA A 436 32.18 -11.18 9.33
N TYR A 437 33.20 -12.01 9.18
CA TYR A 437 33.79 -12.76 10.29
C TYR A 437 34.32 -11.84 11.40
N GLU A 438 34.76 -10.64 11.03
CA GLU A 438 35.28 -9.57 11.88
C GLU A 438 34.25 -9.06 12.90
N LYS A 439 32.94 -9.10 12.57
CA LYS A 439 31.87 -8.70 13.49
C LYS A 439 31.75 -9.62 14.72
N ASN A 440 32.37 -10.80 14.70
CA ASN A 440 32.42 -11.69 15.85
C ASN A 440 33.50 -11.30 16.87
N PHE A 441 34.34 -10.30 16.57
CA PHE A 441 35.37 -9.81 17.48
C PHE A 441 35.00 -8.43 18.03
N TYR A 442 35.05 -8.28 19.35
CA TYR A 442 34.85 -6.99 20.01
C TYR A 442 36.09 -6.57 20.76
N SER A 443 36.51 -5.32 20.58
CA SER A 443 37.67 -4.75 21.27
C SER A 443 37.23 -3.71 22.28
N PHE A 444 37.62 -3.88 23.54
CA PHE A 444 37.28 -2.96 24.62
C PHE A 444 38.44 -2.79 25.61
N ASP A 445 38.42 -1.68 26.34
CA ASP A 445 39.36 -1.43 27.43
C ASP A 445 38.75 -2.00 28.72
N VAL A 446 39.44 -2.96 29.34
CA VAL A 446 38.92 -3.68 30.50
C VAL A 446 38.75 -2.76 31.70
N SER A 447 37.52 -2.64 32.21
CA SER A 447 37.18 -1.84 33.38
C SER A 447 37.14 -2.68 34.67
N THR A 448 37.14 -1.99 35.81
CA THR A 448 37.04 -2.65 37.13
C THR A 448 35.70 -3.38 37.31
N ASN A 449 34.64 -2.96 36.61
CA ASN A 449 33.31 -3.59 36.68
C ASN A 449 33.26 -4.90 35.88
N ASP A 450 34.02 -4.98 34.79
CA ASP A 450 34.11 -6.19 33.95
C ASP A 450 34.87 -7.32 34.65
N LEU A 451 35.74 -6.96 35.60
CA LEU A 451 36.52 -7.88 36.45
C LEU A 451 35.80 -8.23 37.76
N ARG A 452 34.49 -7.96 37.89
CA ARG A 452 33.73 -8.17 39.14
C ARG A 452 33.79 -9.61 39.64
N ASP A 453 33.75 -10.56 38.71
CA ASP A 453 33.70 -12.01 38.95
C ASP A 453 35.09 -12.66 39.03
N THR A 454 36.15 -11.87 38.79
CA THR A 454 37.55 -12.30 38.91
C THR A 454 38.36 -11.35 39.81
N PRO A 455 38.19 -11.44 41.15
CA PRO A 455 38.76 -10.48 42.11
C PRO A 455 40.29 -10.35 42.04
N PHE A 456 40.99 -11.46 41.72
CA PHE A 456 42.45 -11.49 41.61
C PHE A 456 43.02 -10.70 40.42
N GLN A 457 42.19 -10.32 39.45
CA GLN A 457 42.60 -9.57 38.26
C GLN A 457 42.28 -8.07 38.35
N LYS A 458 41.56 -7.60 39.39
CA LYS A 458 41.17 -6.18 39.56
C LYS A 458 42.36 -5.21 39.67
N GLY A 459 43.52 -5.70 40.12
CA GLY A 459 44.81 -4.99 40.08
C GLY A 459 45.88 -5.70 39.24
N GLY A 460 45.48 -6.65 38.40
CA GLY A 460 46.35 -7.49 37.60
C GLY A 460 46.69 -6.88 36.23
N TYR A 461 47.46 -7.63 35.44
CA TYR A 461 47.97 -7.19 34.12
C TYR A 461 46.85 -6.78 33.14
N LEU A 462 45.64 -7.31 33.30
CA LEU A 462 44.52 -7.08 32.39
C LEU A 462 43.78 -5.77 32.64
N HIS A 463 43.97 -5.10 33.79
CA HIS A 463 43.32 -3.83 34.09
C HIS A 463 43.77 -2.72 33.13
N ARG A 464 42.82 -1.98 32.54
CA ARG A 464 43.07 -0.91 31.53
C ARG A 464 43.83 -1.38 30.28
N LYS A 465 43.84 -2.69 29.99
CA LYS A 465 44.36 -3.19 28.72
C LYS A 465 43.23 -3.27 27.69
N ARG A 466 43.59 -2.97 26.45
CA ARG A 466 42.74 -3.22 25.29
C ARG A 466 42.78 -4.69 24.97
N MET A 467 41.62 -5.33 24.97
CA MET A 467 41.48 -6.76 24.68
C MET A 467 40.49 -6.96 23.55
N THR A 468 40.78 -7.92 22.67
CA THR A 468 39.87 -8.37 21.62
C THR A 468 39.34 -9.74 22.00
N VAL A 469 38.02 -9.90 22.05
CA VAL A 469 37.36 -11.15 22.43
C VAL A 469 36.52 -11.70 21.26
N ASP A 470 36.55 -13.02 21.07
CA ASP A 470 35.63 -13.71 20.17
C ASP A 470 34.29 -13.91 20.90
N LEU A 471 33.27 -13.18 20.47
CA LEU A 471 31.95 -13.14 21.07
C LEU A 471 31.21 -14.48 20.97
N ARG A 472 31.63 -15.41 20.12
CA ARG A 472 30.97 -16.71 19.93
C ARG A 472 31.39 -17.74 20.98
N LYS A 473 32.67 -17.75 21.35
CA LYS A 473 33.24 -18.75 22.27
C LYS A 473 33.09 -18.35 23.73
N GLY A 474 33.19 -17.06 24.03
CA GLY A 474 33.21 -16.54 25.39
C GLY A 474 34.34 -17.13 26.25
N ASN A 475 34.50 -16.58 27.46
CA ASN A 475 35.35 -17.18 28.47
C ASN A 475 34.80 -16.84 29.87
N PRO A 476 33.83 -17.62 30.38
CA PRO A 476 33.17 -17.33 31.66
C PRO A 476 34.11 -17.38 32.87
N ALA A 477 35.34 -17.90 32.71
CA ALA A 477 36.35 -17.93 33.75
C ALA A 477 37.14 -16.60 33.87
N LEU A 478 37.07 -15.72 32.88
CA LEU A 478 37.81 -14.45 32.87
C LEU A 478 36.89 -13.22 32.86
N PHE A 479 35.79 -13.24 32.10
CA PHE A 479 34.86 -12.11 31.97
C PHE A 479 33.45 -12.58 31.56
N ASP A 480 32.41 -11.89 32.05
CA ASP A 480 31.06 -12.01 31.51
C ASP A 480 30.95 -11.17 30.23
N ILE A 481 30.89 -11.84 29.08
CA ILE A 481 30.80 -11.18 27.76
C ILE A 481 29.35 -11.00 27.28
N SER A 482 28.35 -11.35 28.09
CA SER A 482 26.93 -11.28 27.69
C SER A 482 26.51 -9.84 27.36
N GLY A 483 26.92 -8.86 28.18
CA GLY A 483 26.67 -7.43 27.93
C GLY A 483 27.43 -6.89 26.72
N LEU A 484 28.60 -7.47 26.36
CA LEU A 484 29.35 -7.06 25.18
C LEU A 484 28.76 -7.62 23.89
N ARG A 485 28.22 -8.84 23.94
CA ARG A 485 27.44 -9.42 22.83
C ARG A 485 26.19 -8.58 22.56
N GLY A 486 25.58 -8.07 23.63
CA GLY A 486 24.47 -7.13 23.56
C GLY A 486 24.77 -5.91 22.71
N LEU A 487 25.99 -5.35 22.76
CA LEU A 487 26.42 -4.12 22.07
C LEU A 487 26.70 -4.28 20.56
N VAL A 488 26.65 -5.49 20.01
CA VAL A 488 26.95 -5.72 18.58
C VAL A 488 25.85 -5.15 17.70
N GLU A 489 26.21 -4.31 16.75
CA GLU A 489 25.30 -3.76 15.76
C GLU A 489 24.90 -4.80 14.70
N ARG A 490 23.59 -5.05 14.58
CA ARG A 490 22.96 -5.99 13.64
C ARG A 490 22.07 -5.27 12.62
N SER A 491 22.07 -5.74 11.38
CA SER A 491 21.13 -5.26 10.34
C SER A 491 19.75 -5.92 10.47
N VAL A 492 18.76 -5.44 9.69
CA VAL A 492 17.44 -6.11 9.62
C VAL A 492 17.58 -7.56 9.14
N ALA A 493 18.42 -7.81 8.13
CA ALA A 493 18.68 -9.15 7.58
C ALA A 493 19.27 -10.10 8.64
N GLU A 494 20.15 -9.61 9.51
CA GLU A 494 20.72 -10.40 10.59
C GLU A 494 19.71 -10.67 11.72
N LYS A 495 18.82 -9.70 12.03
CA LYS A 495 17.75 -9.86 13.04
C LYS A 495 16.58 -10.72 12.55
N THR A 496 16.33 -10.77 11.24
CA THR A 496 15.30 -11.60 10.59
C THR A 496 15.81 -12.96 10.13
N ALA A 497 17.03 -13.35 10.52
CA ALA A 497 17.55 -14.70 10.31
C ALA A 497 16.78 -15.77 11.10
N VAL A 498 16.16 -15.37 12.21
CA VAL A 498 15.18 -16.21 12.92
C VAL A 498 13.86 -16.14 12.16
N GLY A 499 13.21 -17.30 11.98
CA GLY A 499 11.88 -17.39 11.36
C GLY A 499 10.85 -16.52 12.08
N GLY A 500 9.87 -16.05 11.33
CA GLY A 500 8.78 -15.22 11.82
C GLY A 500 7.62 -16.03 12.42
N GLU A 501 6.47 -15.38 12.54
CA GLU A 501 5.27 -15.95 13.15
C GLU A 501 4.11 -15.94 12.14
N LEU A 502 3.44 -17.09 11.98
CA LEU A 502 2.23 -17.22 11.19
C LEU A 502 1.04 -17.53 12.11
N LEU A 503 0.06 -16.62 12.14
CA LEU A 503 -1.18 -16.75 12.90
C LEU A 503 -2.34 -16.89 11.94
N ILE A 504 -3.01 -18.05 11.95
CA ILE A 504 -4.22 -18.28 11.16
C ILE A 504 -5.38 -18.48 12.14
N LYS A 505 -6.39 -17.61 12.04
CA LYS A 505 -7.66 -17.72 12.76
C LYS A 505 -8.77 -17.82 11.72
N SER A 506 -9.45 -18.96 11.68
CA SER A 506 -10.56 -19.23 10.76
C SER A 506 -11.44 -20.33 11.30
N ASP A 507 -12.71 -20.35 10.90
CA ASP A 507 -13.60 -21.48 11.19
C ASP A 507 -13.21 -22.72 10.37
N GLU A 508 -12.80 -22.50 9.12
CA GLU A 508 -12.35 -23.55 8.21
C GLU A 508 -11.02 -23.16 7.53
N LEU A 509 -10.02 -24.05 7.58
CA LEU A 509 -8.76 -23.93 6.85
C LEU A 509 -8.62 -25.09 5.87
N ILE A 510 -8.57 -24.78 4.58
CA ILE A 510 -8.41 -25.76 3.50
C ILE A 510 -7.06 -25.52 2.82
N SER A 511 -6.21 -26.54 2.84
CA SER A 511 -4.91 -26.54 2.16
C SER A 511 -4.92 -27.62 1.08
N GLN A 512 -4.74 -27.21 -0.18
CA GLN A 512 -4.65 -28.14 -1.31
C GLN A 512 -3.24 -28.74 -1.42
N ALA A 513 -3.15 -29.95 -1.95
CA ALA A 513 -1.87 -30.60 -2.21
C ALA A 513 -1.00 -29.71 -3.12
N GLY A 514 0.20 -29.36 -2.64
CA GLY A 514 1.13 -28.46 -3.35
C GLY A 514 1.10 -27.01 -2.86
N SER A 515 0.25 -26.63 -1.90
CA SER A 515 0.42 -25.37 -1.16
C SER A 515 1.58 -25.49 -0.16
N VAL A 516 2.34 -24.40 0.04
CA VAL A 516 3.49 -24.36 0.97
C VAL A 516 3.23 -23.36 2.10
N ILE A 517 3.44 -23.82 3.34
CA ILE A 517 3.47 -22.99 4.54
C ILE A 517 4.83 -23.21 5.22
N ASP A 518 5.63 -22.15 5.38
CA ASP A 518 7.02 -22.21 5.86
C ASP A 518 7.40 -21.05 6.79
#